data_AF-A0A659R1F3-F1
#
_entry.id   AF-A0A659R1F3-F1
#
_cell.length_a   1.000
_cell.length_b   1.000
_cell.length_c   1.000
_cell.angle_alpha   90.00
_cell.angle_beta   90.00
_cell.angle_gamma   90.00
#
_symmetry.space_group_name_H-M   'P 1'
#
loop_
_entity.id
_entity.type
_entity.pdbx_description
1 polymer ?
#
loop_
_entity_poly.entity_id
_entity_poly.type
_entity_poly.pdbx_seq_one_letter_code
_entity_poly.pdbx_strand_id
1 'polypeptide(L)'
;FQAKSPHDGPSSVSPRTAGGEITPEGQGAVGRIAREFNLYTKITGSQRIGLFGAQKDDLPEIWRQLIEAGFETGHAYAKALRMAKTCVGSTWCRYGVGDSVGVGVELEARVNWRRLALGPSSERP
;
A
#
# COMPACT_ATOMS: atom_id res chain seq x y z
N PHE A 1 -15.82 11.53 -26.71
CA PHE A 1 -15.31 10.57 -25.72
C PHE A 1 -14.06 9.89 -26.28
N GLN A 2 -12.87 10.48 -26.07
CA GLN A 2 -11.62 9.82 -26.48
C GLN A 2 -11.12 8.96 -25.33
N ALA A 3 -11.03 7.65 -25.55
CA ALA A 3 -10.35 6.73 -24.65
C ALA A 3 -8.84 6.97 -24.77
N LYS A 4 -8.18 7.35 -23.67
CA LYS A 4 -6.71 7.48 -23.63
C LYS A 4 -6.06 6.12 -23.90
N SER A 5 -5.06 6.12 -24.77
CA SER A 5 -4.13 4.98 -24.95
C SER A 5 -3.48 4.63 -23.59
N PRO A 6 -3.33 3.34 -23.21
CA PRO A 6 -2.83 2.93 -21.91
C PRO A 6 -1.43 3.44 -21.55
N HIS A 7 -0.65 3.88 -22.55
CA HIS A 7 0.76 4.21 -22.39
C HIS A 7 1.07 5.71 -22.27
N ASP A 8 0.11 6.60 -22.55
CA ASP A 8 0.27 8.07 -22.50
C ASP A 8 -0.60 8.73 -21.42
N GLY A 9 -1.15 7.91 -20.51
CA GLY A 9 -1.86 8.37 -19.33
C GLY A 9 -0.92 8.69 -18.17
N PRO A 10 -1.28 9.64 -17.29
CA PRO A 10 -0.58 9.79 -16.03
C PRO A 10 -0.60 8.48 -15.24
N SER A 11 0.52 8.17 -14.62
CA SER A 11 0.73 6.92 -13.90
C SER A 11 0.01 6.92 -12.55
N SER A 12 -0.25 5.74 -12.02
CA SER A 12 -0.73 5.56 -10.64
C SER A 12 0.32 4.89 -9.77
N VAL A 13 0.48 5.43 -8.57
CA VAL A 13 1.37 4.91 -7.53
C VAL A 13 0.51 4.40 -6.39
N SER A 14 0.83 3.22 -5.86
CA SER A 14 0.09 2.64 -4.75
C SER A 14 1.07 1.89 -3.85
N PRO A 15 1.56 2.55 -2.78
CA PRO A 15 2.48 1.91 -1.84
C PRO A 15 1.80 0.71 -1.17
N ARG A 16 2.60 -0.28 -0.79
CA ARG A 16 2.11 -1.47 -0.08
C ARG A 16 1.84 -1.10 1.39
N THR A 17 0.67 -1.51 1.88
CA THR A 17 0.26 -1.47 3.29
C THR A 17 -0.23 -2.86 3.67
N ALA A 18 0.62 -3.65 4.33
CA ALA A 18 0.30 -5.04 4.69
C ALA A 18 -0.86 -5.04 5.70
N GLY A 19 -1.88 -5.86 5.47
CA GLY A 19 -3.09 -5.85 6.30
C GLY A 19 -3.89 -4.55 6.26
N GLY A 20 -3.50 -3.59 5.43
CA GLY A 20 -4.07 -2.23 5.44
C GLY A 20 -3.52 -1.32 6.54
N GLU A 21 -2.43 -1.72 7.20
CA GLU A 21 -1.81 -0.95 8.29
C GLU A 21 -0.96 0.22 7.73
N ILE A 22 -1.03 1.35 8.42
CA ILE A 22 -0.27 2.57 8.11
C ILE A 22 0.05 3.30 9.41
N THR A 23 1.29 3.75 9.56
CA THR A 23 1.69 4.57 10.70
C THR A 23 1.18 6.01 10.57
N PRO A 24 1.01 6.76 11.67
CA PRO A 24 0.68 8.19 11.60
C PRO A 24 1.65 8.98 10.71
N GLU A 25 2.95 8.69 10.81
CA GLU A 25 4.00 9.33 10.01
C GLU A 25 3.86 8.99 8.54
N GLY A 26 3.62 7.71 8.21
CA GLY A 26 3.38 7.25 6.85
C GLY A 26 2.12 7.89 6.26
N GLN A 27 1.05 8.02 7.05
CA GLN A 27 -0.19 8.70 6.63
C GLN A 27 0.07 10.17 6.32
N GLY A 28 0.82 10.88 7.17
CA GLY A 28 1.25 12.26 6.93
C GLY A 28 2.12 12.40 5.68
N ALA A 29 3.06 11.47 5.46
CA ALA A 29 3.93 11.46 4.29
C ALA A 29 3.14 11.30 2.98
N VAL A 30 2.17 10.37 2.93
CA VAL A 30 1.31 10.19 1.75
C VAL A 30 0.55 11.46 1.40
N GLY A 31 -0.02 12.16 2.39
CA GLY A 31 -0.71 13.42 2.17
C GLY A 31 0.21 14.53 1.65
N ARG A 32 1.42 14.65 2.22
CA ARG A 32 2.44 15.61 1.78
C ARG A 32 2.88 15.37 0.34
N ILE A 33 3.24 14.13 0.00
CA ILE A 33 3.67 13.71 -1.34
C ILE A 33 2.54 13.95 -2.35
N ALA A 34 1.31 13.57 -2.01
CA ALA A 34 0.17 13.81 -2.89
C ALA A 34 -0.01 15.30 -3.23
N ARG A 35 0.17 16.19 -2.24
CA ARG A 35 0.08 17.64 -2.45
C ARG A 35 1.23 18.18 -3.29
N GLU A 36 2.45 17.73 -3.02
CA GLU A 36 3.69 18.14 -3.70
C GLU A 36 3.63 17.87 -5.20
N PHE A 37 3.15 16.68 -5.59
CA PHE A 37 3.06 16.25 -6.99
C PHE A 37 1.66 16.47 -7.60
N ASN A 38 0.77 17.21 -6.92
CA ASN A 38 -0.61 17.49 -7.36
C ASN A 38 -1.38 16.22 -7.79
N LEU A 39 -1.35 15.20 -6.94
CA LEU A 39 -1.93 13.88 -7.20
C LEU A 39 -3.35 13.77 -6.64
N TYR A 40 -4.24 13.13 -7.39
CA TYR A 40 -5.52 12.68 -6.86
C TYR A 40 -5.31 11.47 -5.94
N THR A 41 -5.90 11.49 -4.74
CA THR A 41 -5.81 10.39 -3.78
C THR A 41 -7.13 9.65 -3.65
N LYS A 42 -7.09 8.32 -3.56
CA LYS A 42 -8.28 7.50 -3.30
C LYS A 42 -7.99 6.34 -2.36
N ILE A 43 -8.84 6.18 -1.35
CA ILE A 43 -8.90 4.93 -0.59
C ILE A 43 -9.49 3.85 -1.50
N THR A 44 -8.73 2.79 -1.74
CA THR A 44 -9.11 1.71 -2.66
C THR A 44 -9.79 0.56 -1.92
N GLY A 45 -10.49 -0.31 -2.66
CA GLY A 45 -11.09 -1.53 -2.10
C GLY A 45 -10.08 -2.47 -1.43
N SER A 46 -8.79 -2.36 -1.81
CA SER A 46 -7.68 -3.13 -1.26
C SER A 46 -7.08 -2.54 0.03
N GLN A 47 -7.76 -1.63 0.72
CA GLN A 47 -7.27 -0.99 1.95
C GLN A 47 -5.93 -0.26 1.78
N ARG A 48 -5.79 0.45 0.67
CA ARG A 48 -4.61 1.27 0.36
C ARG A 48 -5.02 2.67 -0.05
N ILE A 49 -4.06 3.58 0.00
CA ILE A 49 -4.19 4.90 -0.62
C ILE A 49 -3.53 4.82 -2.00
N GLY A 50 -4.34 4.97 -3.04
CA GLY A 50 -3.85 5.14 -4.41
C GLY A 50 -3.59 6.61 -4.71
N LEU A 51 -2.46 6.88 -5.34
CA LEU A 51 -2.04 8.19 -5.85
C LEU A 51 -2.12 8.15 -7.38
N PHE A 52 -2.85 9.08 -7.98
CA PHE A 52 -3.13 9.09 -9.42
C PHE A 52 -2.77 10.45 -10.01
N GLY A 53 -2.30 10.47 -11.25
CA GLY A 53 -1.93 11.73 -11.90
C GLY A 53 -0.42 11.94 -12.04
N ALA A 54 0.40 10.99 -11.60
CA ALA A 54 1.85 11.15 -11.58
C ALA A 54 2.43 11.21 -13.01
N GLN A 55 3.32 12.18 -13.25
CA GLN A 55 4.12 12.20 -14.47
C GLN A 55 5.18 11.10 -14.40
N LYS A 56 5.58 10.56 -15.56
CA LYS A 56 6.56 9.47 -15.62
C LYS A 56 7.90 9.88 -15.00
N ASP A 57 8.31 11.13 -15.21
CA ASP A 57 9.59 11.67 -14.74
C ASP A 57 9.61 11.90 -13.22
N ASP A 58 8.44 12.09 -12.60
CA ASP A 58 8.31 12.27 -11.14
C ASP A 58 8.32 10.94 -10.37
N LEU A 59 8.09 9.80 -11.07
CA LEU A 59 7.95 8.49 -10.42
C LEU A 59 9.15 8.10 -9.54
N PRO A 60 10.42 8.28 -9.96
CA PRO A 60 11.56 7.93 -9.12
C PRO A 60 11.57 8.70 -7.81
N GLU A 61 11.24 9.99 -7.84
CA GLU A 61 11.24 10.86 -6.67
C GLU A 61 10.07 10.54 -5.74
N ILE A 62 8.86 10.35 -6.28
CA ILE A 62 7.69 9.90 -5.51
C ILE A 62 8.00 8.59 -4.77
N TRP A 63 8.61 7.61 -5.44
CA TRP A 63 8.98 6.34 -4.81
C TRP A 63 10.09 6.51 -3.77
N ARG A 64 11.09 7.35 -4.01
CA ARG A 64 12.13 7.65 -3.02
C ARG A 64 11.51 8.16 -1.71
N GLN A 65 10.63 9.16 -1.80
CA GLN A 65 9.97 9.73 -0.62
C GLN A 65 9.05 8.72 0.08
N LEU A 66 8.35 7.87 -0.67
CA LEU A 66 7.52 6.81 -0.09
C LEU A 66 8.37 5.77 0.65
N ILE A 67 9.51 5.36 0.08
CA ILE A 67 10.43 4.40 0.72
C ILE A 67 11.05 5.00 1.98
N GLU A 68 11.44 6.27 1.97
CA GLU A 68 11.93 6.98 3.16
C GLU A 68 10.86 7.08 4.26
N ALA A 69 9.58 7.14 3.88
CA ALA A 69 8.45 7.08 4.80
C ALA A 69 8.10 5.65 5.27
N GLY A 70 8.88 4.64 4.89
CA GLY A 70 8.71 3.25 5.33
C GLY A 70 7.78 2.42 4.46
N PHE A 71 7.36 2.91 3.28
CA PHE A 71 6.54 2.12 2.35
C PHE A 71 7.38 1.23 1.44
N GLU A 72 6.80 0.09 1.07
CA GLU A 72 7.37 -0.78 0.05
C GLU A 72 6.66 -0.60 -1.30
N THR A 73 7.37 -0.93 -2.38
CA THR A 73 6.77 -1.00 -3.71
C THR A 73 5.77 -2.17 -3.75
N GLY A 74 4.54 -1.86 -4.15
CA GLY A 74 3.51 -2.87 -4.36
C GLY A 74 3.64 -3.55 -5.73
N HIS A 75 3.33 -4.84 -5.81
CA HIS A 75 3.21 -5.57 -7.08
C HIS A 75 1.87 -5.29 -7.79
N ALA A 76 1.51 -4.01 -7.98
CA ALA A 76 0.19 -3.61 -8.48
C ALA A 76 -0.17 -4.23 -9.86
N TYR A 77 0.84 -4.49 -10.69
CA TYR A 77 0.67 -4.98 -12.07
C TYR A 77 1.16 -6.42 -12.29
N ALA A 78 1.69 -7.10 -11.26
CA ALA A 78 2.11 -8.50 -11.40
C ALA A 78 0.88 -9.44 -11.40
N LYS A 79 1.04 -10.62 -12.02
CA LYS A 79 0.12 -11.77 -11.85
C LYS A 79 0.41 -12.46 -10.51
N ALA A 80 0.15 -11.76 -9.42
CA ALA A 80 0.41 -12.22 -8.06
C ALA A 80 -0.74 -11.85 -7.12
N LEU A 81 -0.75 -12.43 -5.91
CA LEU A 81 -1.61 -11.94 -4.83
C LEU A 81 -1.23 -10.48 -4.55
N ARG A 82 -2.18 -9.57 -4.76
CA ARG A 82 -1.91 -8.13 -4.65
C ARG A 82 -2.04 -7.63 -3.21
N MET A 83 -2.94 -8.24 -2.44
CA MET A 83 -3.34 -7.88 -1.09
C MET A 83 -4.23 -8.98 -0.50
N ALA A 84 -4.27 -9.13 0.83
CA ALA A 84 -5.32 -9.78 1.59
C ALA A 84 -6.09 -8.73 2.40
N LYS A 85 -7.42 -8.61 2.20
CA LYS A 85 -8.23 -7.62 2.89
C LYS A 85 -8.51 -8.15 4.29
N THR A 86 -8.23 -7.36 5.31
CA THR A 86 -8.44 -7.76 6.71
C THR A 86 -9.36 -6.77 7.41
N CYS A 87 -10.15 -7.20 8.39
CA CYS A 87 -10.69 -6.22 9.34
C CYS A 87 -9.62 -5.92 10.38
N VAL A 88 -9.92 -5.02 11.33
CA VAL A 88 -9.00 -4.64 12.42
C VAL A 88 -8.69 -5.77 13.43
N GLY A 89 -9.15 -7.00 13.17
CA GLY A 89 -8.85 -8.19 13.96
C GLY A 89 -9.46 -8.17 15.36
N SER A 90 -9.12 -9.18 16.14
CA SER A 90 -9.52 -9.28 17.55
C SER A 90 -8.87 -8.25 18.46
N THR A 91 -7.85 -7.54 18.00
CA THR A 91 -7.20 -6.44 18.74
C THR A 91 -8.15 -5.27 18.96
N TRP A 92 -8.95 -4.91 17.95
CA TRP A 92 -9.80 -3.71 17.99
C TRP A 92 -11.29 -3.99 17.76
N CYS A 93 -11.64 -5.12 17.12
CA CYS A 93 -13.03 -5.45 16.84
C CYS A 93 -13.73 -5.99 18.09
N ARG A 94 -14.85 -5.36 18.50
CA ARG A 94 -15.71 -5.83 19.60
C ARG A 94 -16.12 -7.31 19.46
N TYR A 95 -16.37 -7.77 18.23
CA TYR A 95 -16.80 -9.15 17.96
C TYR A 95 -15.63 -10.10 17.71
N GLY A 96 -14.39 -9.62 17.80
CA GLY A 96 -13.15 -10.25 17.35
C GLY A 96 -13.03 -11.76 17.51
N VAL A 97 -13.50 -12.51 16.51
CA VAL A 97 -13.47 -13.99 16.52
C VAL A 97 -12.04 -14.53 16.34
N GLY A 98 -11.15 -13.74 15.72
CA GLY A 98 -9.75 -14.10 15.55
C GLY A 98 -8.87 -13.00 14.94
N ASP A 99 -7.58 -13.30 14.80
CA ASP A 99 -6.59 -12.40 14.24
C ASP A 99 -6.61 -12.39 12.70
N SER A 100 -7.55 -11.62 12.13
CA SER A 100 -7.61 -11.44 10.68
C SER A 100 -6.40 -10.71 10.11
N VAL A 101 -5.78 -9.80 10.88
CA VAL A 101 -4.66 -8.97 10.42
C VAL A 101 -3.41 -9.83 10.27
N GLY A 102 -3.05 -10.59 11.30
CA GLY A 102 -1.89 -11.50 11.28
C GLY A 102 -1.99 -12.53 10.17
N VAL A 103 -3.15 -13.19 10.01
CA VAL A 103 -3.37 -14.16 8.93
C VAL A 103 -3.24 -13.50 7.55
N GLY A 104 -3.80 -12.30 7.38
CA GLY A 104 -3.70 -11.57 6.11
C GLY A 104 -2.28 -11.14 5.77
N VAL A 105 -1.54 -10.60 6.74
CA VAL A 105 -0.13 -10.23 6.59
C VAL A 105 0.73 -11.45 6.27
N GLU A 106 0.50 -12.57 6.95
CA GLU A 106 1.22 -13.81 6.69
C GLU A 106 0.94 -14.34 5.28
N LEU A 107 -0.32 -14.34 4.84
CA LEU A 107 -0.68 -14.74 3.48
C LEU A 107 -0.02 -13.83 2.43
N GLU A 108 -0.05 -12.53 2.68
CA GLU A 108 0.62 -11.53 1.84
C GLU A 108 2.14 -11.71 1.80
N ALA A 109 2.76 -12.19 2.87
CA ALA A 109 4.20 -12.48 2.93
C ALA A 109 4.55 -13.82 2.26
N ARG A 110 3.73 -14.86 2.45
CA ARG A 110 3.97 -16.21 1.89
C ARG A 110 3.88 -16.24 0.36
N VAL A 111 2.96 -15.47 -0.23
CA VAL A 111 2.78 -15.39 -1.70
C VAL A 111 3.74 -14.38 -2.32
N ASN A 112 4.36 -13.52 -1.52
CA ASN A 112 5.44 -12.66 -1.97
C ASN A 112 6.76 -13.47 -1.93
N TRP A 113 7.49 -13.52 -3.04
CA TRP A 113 8.70 -14.34 -3.19
C TRP A 113 9.87 -13.92 -2.28
N ARG A 114 9.77 -12.80 -1.56
CA ARG A 114 10.76 -12.37 -0.56
C ARG A 114 10.46 -12.91 0.83
N ARG A 115 10.81 -14.18 1.06
CA ARG A 115 10.92 -14.79 2.39
C ARG A 115 12.22 -14.39 3.13
N LEU A 116 12.63 -13.12 3.11
CA LEU A 116 13.86 -12.65 3.77
C LEU A 116 13.75 -11.15 4.13
N ALA A 117 13.07 -10.77 5.22
CA ALA A 117 13.32 -9.47 5.89
C ALA A 117 12.58 -9.24 7.22
N LEU A 118 11.50 -9.94 7.54
CA LEU A 118 10.70 -9.60 8.73
C LEU A 118 10.82 -10.70 9.80
N GLY A 119 11.37 -10.30 10.96
CA GLY A 119 11.53 -11.11 12.17
C GLY A 119 10.21 -11.46 12.85
N PRO A 120 10.26 -12.16 14.01
CA PRO A 120 9.09 -12.75 14.64
C PRO A 120 8.03 -11.72 15.03
N SER A 121 6.77 -12.12 14.88
CA SER A 121 5.53 -11.34 14.97
C SER A 121 5.15 -10.84 16.38
N SER A 122 6.06 -10.85 17.35
CA SER A 122 5.77 -10.58 18.77
C SER A 122 5.82 -9.11 19.18
N GLU A 123 6.16 -8.19 18.26
CA GLU A 123 6.29 -6.75 18.53
C GLU A 123 5.38 -5.90 17.63
N ARG A 124 4.08 -6.21 17.59
CA ARG A 124 3.08 -5.29 17.03
C ARG A 124 2.23 -4.72 18.17
N PRO A 125 2.07 -3.38 18.25
CA PRO A 125 1.31 -2.73 19.31
C PRO A 125 -0.18 -3.09 19.31
#